data_AF-A0A950HP71-F1
#
_entry.id   AF-A0A950HP71-F1
#
_cell.length_a   1.000
_cell.length_b   1.000
_cell.length_c   1.000
_cell.angle_alpha   90.00
_cell.angle_beta   90.00
_cell.angle_gamma   90.00
#
_symmetry.space_group_name_H-M   'P 1'
#
loop_
_entity.id
_entity.type
_entity.pdbx_description
1 polymer ?
#
loop_
_entity_poly.entity_id
_entity_poly.type
_entity_poly.pdbx_seq_one_letter_code
_entity_poly.pdbx_strand_id
1 'polypeptide(L)' 'MTDDTDDDLPMTQPKSRRRRTIPATCAPHRGPVGFTTLVVSTRGGRIELGQHTADAREVTLGEDGIRVLRSALTGWLR' A
#
# COMPACT_ATOMS: atom_id res chain seq x y z
N MET A 1 -5.69 32.58 31.01
CA MET A 1 -4.78 31.43 30.84
C MET A 1 -5.64 30.30 30.35
N THR A 2 -5.73 30.13 29.03
CA THR A 2 -6.42 28.99 28.41
C THR A 2 -5.42 27.85 28.32
N ASP A 3 -5.81 26.73 28.90
CA ASP A 3 -5.11 25.45 28.90
C ASP A 3 -5.48 24.75 27.58
N ASP A 4 -4.59 24.85 26.59
CA ASP A 4 -4.69 24.09 25.33
C ASP A 4 -4.17 22.68 25.59
N THR A 5 -5.10 21.77 25.89
CA THR A 5 -4.84 20.34 25.90
C THR A 5 -4.64 19.88 24.45
N ASP A 6 -3.39 19.57 24.10
CA ASP A 6 -3.01 18.85 22.88
C ASP A 6 -3.78 17.53 22.80
N ASP A 7 -4.83 17.52 21.96
CA ASP A 7 -5.60 16.34 21.59
C ASP A 7 -4.72 15.48 20.66
N ASP A 8 -3.94 14.57 21.26
CA ASP A 8 -3.19 13.51 20.58
C ASP A 8 -4.18 12.50 19.98
N LEU A 9 -4.86 12.93 18.91
CA LEU A 9 -5.68 12.05 18.10
C LEU A 9 -4.75 11.10 17.37
N PRO A 10 -4.87 9.76 17.56
CA PRO A 10 -4.11 8.82 16.76
C PRO A 10 -4.46 9.07 15.30
N MET A 11 -3.46 9.49 14.51
CA MET A 11 -3.56 9.70 13.06
C MET A 11 -3.90 8.39 12.37
N THR A 12 -5.17 8.02 12.46
CA THR A 12 -5.77 6.91 11.73
C THR A 12 -5.93 7.46 10.33
N GLN A 13 -4.86 7.36 9.53
CA GLN A 13 -4.91 7.77 8.13
C GLN A 13 -6.19 7.18 7.53
N PRO A 14 -7.08 7.99 6.94
CA PRO A 14 -8.31 7.48 6.37
C PRO A 14 -7.91 6.38 5.39
N LYS A 15 -8.38 5.15 5.64
CA LYS A 15 -8.25 4.01 4.72
C LYS A 15 -8.98 4.41 3.44
N SER A 16 -8.31 5.18 2.59
CA SER A 16 -8.87 5.65 1.33
C SER A 16 -9.38 4.42 0.60
N ARG A 17 -10.66 4.40 0.26
CA ARG A 17 -11.29 3.26 -0.43
C ARG A 17 -10.57 2.93 -1.75
N ARG A 18 -9.76 3.88 -2.24
CA ARG A 18 -8.95 3.85 -3.46
C ARG A 18 -7.46 3.59 -3.25
N ARG A 19 -7.03 3.20 -2.04
CA ARG A 19 -5.63 2.84 -1.73
C ARG A 19 -5.58 1.53 -0.95
N ARG A 20 -4.63 0.66 -1.29
CA ARG A 20 -4.32 -0.59 -0.61
C ARG A 20 -2.83 -0.71 -0.38
N THR A 21 -2.51 -1.37 0.70
CA THR A 21 -1.16 -1.60 1.19
C THR A 21 -1.03 -3.11 1.30
N ILE A 22 -0.13 -3.69 0.51
CA ILE A 22 -0.04 -5.14 0.32
C ILE A 22 1.37 -5.58 0.69
N PRO A 23 1.54 -6.51 1.64
CA PRO A 23 2.85 -7.11 1.92
C PRO A 23 3.39 -7.80 0.67
N ALA A 24 4.66 -7.55 0.36
CA ALA A 24 5.35 -8.02 -0.83
C ALA A 24 6.83 -8.28 -0.53
N THR A 25 7.54 -8.87 -1.48
CA THR A 25 9.00 -8.92 -1.49
C THR A 25 9.55 -8.38 -2.80
N CYS A 26 10.80 -7.89 -2.81
CA CYS A 26 11.41 -7.36 -4.04
C CYS A 26 12.82 -7.92 -4.28
N ALA A 27 13.12 -8.19 -5.55
CA ALA A 27 14.35 -8.88 -5.98
C ALA A 27 15.70 -8.20 -5.65
N PRO A 28 15.83 -6.86 -5.49
CA PRO A 28 17.10 -6.25 -5.06
C PRO A 28 17.54 -6.74 -3.67
N HIS A 29 16.59 -7.16 -2.83
CA HIS A 29 16.82 -7.59 -1.46
C HIS A 29 16.67 -9.11 -1.35
N ARG A 30 17.59 -9.89 -1.94
CA ARG A 30 17.69 -11.36 -1.78
C ARG A 30 18.18 -11.78 -0.38
N GLY A 31 17.60 -11.22 0.68
CA GLY A 31 17.89 -11.58 2.07
C GLY A 31 16.60 -11.68 2.90
N PRO A 32 16.68 -12.19 4.14
CA PRO A 32 15.53 -12.32 5.04
C PRO A 32 14.88 -10.97 5.45
N VAL A 33 15.46 -9.86 4.98
CA VAL A 33 14.99 -8.46 5.15
C VAL A 33 14.17 -7.97 3.94
N GLY A 34 13.91 -8.82 2.94
CA GLY A 34 13.26 -8.48 1.67
C GLY A 34 11.76 -8.18 1.74
N PHE A 35 11.21 -7.84 2.92
CA PHE A 35 9.82 -7.44 3.05
C PHE A 35 9.66 -6.00 2.60
N THR A 36 8.87 -5.83 1.56
CA THR A 36 8.41 -4.53 1.11
C THR A 36 6.90 -4.44 1.16
N THR A 37 6.40 -3.22 1.05
CA THR A 37 4.98 -2.94 1.00
C THR A 37 4.65 -2.36 -0.35
N LEU A 38 3.89 -3.11 -1.14
CA LEU A 38 3.30 -2.64 -2.36
C LEU A 38 2.11 -1.73 -2.02
N VAL A 39 2.24 -0.45 -2.29
CA VAL A 39 1.13 0.49 -2.24
C VAL A 39 0.46 0.52 -3.61
N VAL A 40 -0.83 0.26 -3.67
CA VAL A 40 -1.63 0.33 -4.90
C VAL A 40 -2.74 1.34 -4.70
N SER A 41 -2.90 2.26 -5.63
CA SER A 41 -4.01 3.22 -5.64
C SER A 41 -4.72 3.31 -6.98
N THR A 42 -5.94 3.84 -6.98
CA THR A 42 -6.64 4.22 -8.22
C THR A 42 -6.88 5.72 -8.26
N ARG A 43 -6.57 6.34 -9.41
CA ARG A 43 -6.80 7.76 -9.69
C ARG A 43 -7.34 7.90 -11.11
N GLY A 44 -8.60 8.32 -11.24
CA GLY A 44 -9.22 8.56 -12.55
C GLY A 44 -9.22 7.33 -13.47
N GLY A 45 -9.47 6.13 -12.94
CA GLY A 45 -9.46 4.88 -13.70
C GLY A 45 -8.07 4.32 -14.00
N ARG A 46 -7.00 5.01 -13.59
CA ARG A 46 -5.62 4.50 -13.66
C ARG A 46 -5.22 3.86 -12.34
N ILE A 47 -4.50 2.76 -12.42
CA ILE A 47 -3.88 2.12 -11.27
C ILE A 47 -2.46 2.64 -11.13
N GLU A 48 -2.15 3.16 -9.95
CA GLU A 48 -0.83 3.63 -9.57
C GLU A 48 -0.19 2.62 -8.62
N LEU A 49 1.04 2.21 -8.92
CA LEU A 49 1.87 1.40 -8.02
C LEU A 49 2.88 2.34 -7.36
N GLY A 50 2.92 2.35 -6.03
CA GLY A 50 3.66 3.31 -5.23
C GLY A 50 5.18 3.17 -5.32
N GLN A 51 5.88 4.24 -4.95
CA GLN A 51 7.29 4.51 -5.19
C GLN A 51 8.28 3.40 -4.81
N HIS A 52 7.98 2.54 -3.84
CA HIS A 52 8.88 1.44 -3.50
C HIS A 52 9.06 0.44 -4.65
N THR A 53 8.12 0.39 -5.61
CA THR A 53 8.28 -0.44 -6.80
C THR A 53 9.03 0.24 -7.94
N ALA A 54 9.32 1.54 -7.86
CA ALA A 54 9.92 2.28 -8.98
C ALA A 54 11.34 1.78 -9.30
N ASP A 55 12.11 1.43 -8.26
CA ASP A 55 13.46 0.87 -8.39
C ASP A 55 13.48 -0.67 -8.29
N ALA A 56 12.34 -1.29 -8.00
CA ALA A 56 12.21 -2.74 -7.94
C ALA A 56 12.00 -3.31 -9.34
N ARG A 57 12.98 -4.08 -9.84
CA ARG A 57 12.82 -4.83 -11.10
C ARG A 57 11.76 -5.94 -11.03
N GLU A 58 11.47 -6.43 -9.83
CA GLU A 58 10.52 -7.51 -9.59
C GLU A 58 9.93 -7.39 -8.18
N VAL A 59 8.61 -7.53 -8.10
CA VAL A 59 7.83 -7.52 -6.86
C VAL A 59 7.05 -8.83 -6.78
N THR A 60 7.30 -9.61 -5.75
CA THR A 60 6.66 -10.90 -5.52
C THR A 60 5.60 -10.75 -4.43
N LEU A 61 4.42 -11.31 -4.68
CA LEU A 61 3.31 -11.31 -3.74
C LEU A 61 3.02 -12.73 -3.29
N GLY A 62 2.82 -12.92 -2.00
CA GLY A 62 2.21 -14.14 -1.47
C GLY A 62 0.74 -14.25 -1.88
N GLU A 63 0.15 -15.43 -1.71
CA GLU A 63 -1.22 -15.71 -2.12
C GLU A 63 -2.24 -14.72 -1.55
N ASP A 64 -2.15 -14.40 -0.26
CA ASP A 64 -3.05 -13.43 0.37
C ASP A 64 -2.87 -12.02 -0.19
N GLY A 65 -1.64 -11.64 -0.53
CA GLY A 65 -1.35 -10.37 -1.20
C GLY A 65 -1.99 -10.29 -2.58
N ILE A 66 -1.96 -11.39 -3.34
CA ILE A 66 -2.62 -11.50 -4.65
C ILE A 66 -4.14 -11.38 -4.51
N ARG A 67 -4.74 -12.04 -3.50
CA ARG A 67 -6.19 -11.96 -3.24
C ARG A 67 -6.62 -10.54 -2.92
N VAL A 68 -5.86 -9.82 -2.08
CA VAL A 68 -6.11 -8.40 -1.77
C VAL A 68 -6.00 -7.53 -3.02
N LEU A 69 -4.97 -7.74 -3.84
CA LEU A 69 -4.78 -6.99 -5.09
C LEU A 69 -5.95 -7.20 -6.04
N ARG A 70 -6.34 -8.46 -6.28
CA ARG A 70 -7.48 -8.80 -7.14
C ARG A 70 -8.76 -8.13 -6.68
N SER A 71 -9.07 -8.21 -5.39
CA SER A 71 -10.28 -7.60 -4.82
C SER A 71 -10.30 -6.08 -5.04
N ALA A 72 -9.16 -5.42 -4.85
CA ALA A 72 -9.03 -3.99 -5.07
C ALA A 72 -9.23 -3.60 -6.53
N LEU A 73 -8.56 -4.29 -7.45
CA LEU A 73 -8.67 -4.02 -8.89
C LEU A 73 -10.10 -4.22 -9.40
N THR A 74 -10.76 -5.32 -9.03
CA THR A 74 -12.16 -5.58 -9.40
C THR A 74 -13.10 -4.51 -8.82
N GLY A 75 -12.81 -4.01 -7.62
CA GLY A 75 -13.61 -2.95 -7.00
C GLY A 75 -13.42 -1.57 -7.63
N TRP A 76 -12.30 -1.33 -8.30
CA TRP A 76 -11.93 -0.01 -8.83
C TRP A 76 -12.12 0.14 -10.34
N LEU A 77 -11.99 -0.95 -11.11
CA LEU A 77 -12.04 -0.96 -12.57
C LEU A 77 -13.35 -1.50 -13.14
N ARG A 78 -14.38 -1.60 -12.30
CA ARG A 78 -15.73 -1.99 -12.72
C ARG A 78 -16.45 -0.87 -13.44
#